data_AF-A0A1G8E6K4-F1
#
_entry.id   AF-A0A1G8E6K4-F1
#
_cell.length_a   1.000
_cell.length_b   1.000
_cell.length_c   1.000
_cell.angle_alpha   90.00
_cell.angle_beta   90.00
_cell.angle_gamma   90.00
#
_symmetry.space_group_name_H-M   'P 1'
#
loop_
_entity.id
_entity.type
_entity.pdbx_description
1 polymer ?
#
loop_
_entity_poly.entity_id
_entity_poly.type
_entity_poly.pdbx_seq_one_letter_code
_entity_poly.pdbx_strand_id
1 'polypeptide(L)'
;MSHSEKLLKAAHAGLHQYGNKSDWKGALHELAQSKARKGETVEAAVSRLLADRDTDMMALIRAERAAEPAAPVAKVAANPPPSALDNLAKARAAETGEDFFTAFSKVADTPEGRRLWAESRRA
;
A
#
# COMPACT_ATOMS: atom_id res chain seq x y z
N MET A 1 24.40 -12.69 13.38
CA MET A 1 23.65 -12.00 12.33
C MET A 1 22.49 -12.89 11.91
N SER A 2 21.25 -12.54 12.27
CA SER A 2 20.05 -13.29 11.93
C SER A 2 19.77 -13.23 10.41
N HIS A 3 18.92 -14.12 9.91
CA HIS A 3 18.53 -14.10 8.49
C HIS A 3 17.86 -12.77 8.11
N SER A 4 17.01 -12.24 8.99
CA SER A 4 16.31 -10.96 8.84
C SER A 4 17.25 -9.75 8.85
N GLU A 5 18.33 -9.78 9.65
CA GLU A 5 19.37 -8.74 9.62
C GLU A 5 20.14 -8.72 8.28
N LYS A 6 20.39 -9.90 7.70
CA LYS A 6 21.02 -10.00 6.37
C LYS A 6 20.09 -9.46 5.28
N LEU A 7 18.79 -9.74 5.39
CA LEU A 7 17.76 -9.21 4.50
C LEU A 7 17.66 -7.68 4.61
N LEU A 8 17.61 -7.11 5.82
CA LEU A 8 17.70 -5.66 6.05
C LEU A 8 18.90 -5.03 5.35
N LYS A 9 20.09 -5.60 5.57
CA LYS A 9 21.31 -5.11 4.94
C LYS A 9 21.28 -5.23 3.41
N ALA A 10 20.73 -6.33 2.88
CA ALA A 10 20.55 -6.52 1.45
C ALA A 10 19.55 -5.52 0.86
N ALA A 11 18.44 -5.26 1.55
CA ALA A 11 17.45 -4.28 1.15
C ALA A 11 18.04 -2.86 1.09
N HIS A 12 18.85 -2.47 2.08
CA HIS A 12 19.58 -1.20 2.06
C HIS A 12 20.53 -1.06 0.88
N ALA A 13 21.16 -2.16 0.49
CA ALA A 13 22.07 -2.22 -0.66
C ALA A 13 21.32 -2.35 -2.00
N GLY A 14 19.97 -2.35 -2.01
CA GLY A 14 19.16 -2.54 -3.21
C GLY A 14 19.19 -3.97 -3.77
N LEU A 15 19.68 -4.95 -3.00
CA LEU A 15 19.82 -6.35 -3.40
C LEU A 15 18.52 -7.13 -3.13
N HIS A 16 17.44 -6.75 -3.81
CA HIS A 16 16.10 -7.33 -3.59
C HIS A 16 16.00 -8.82 -3.97
N GLN A 17 16.95 -9.33 -4.76
CA GLN A 17 17.07 -10.75 -5.12
C GLN A 17 17.61 -11.65 -4.01
N TYR A 18 18.02 -11.09 -2.86
CA TYR A 18 18.63 -11.84 -1.76
C TYR A 18 17.63 -12.67 -0.94
N GLY A 19 16.33 -12.47 -1.16
CA GLY A 19 15.26 -13.22 -0.50
C GLY A 19 14.04 -13.33 -1.39
N ASN A 20 13.22 -14.34 -1.14
CA ASN A 20 11.90 -14.47 -1.75
C ASN A 20 10.85 -13.65 -0.96
N LYS A 21 9.63 -13.53 -1.48
CA LYS A 21 8.54 -12.78 -0.84
C LYS A 21 8.27 -13.19 0.62
N SER A 22 8.29 -14.50 0.91
CA SER A 22 8.07 -15.01 2.27
C SER A 22 9.18 -14.61 3.21
N ASP A 23 10.44 -14.59 2.73
CA ASP A 23 11.60 -14.16 3.51
C ASP A 23 11.49 -12.66 3.87
N TRP A 24 11.12 -11.82 2.90
CA TRP A 24 10.93 -10.37 3.11
C TRP A 24 9.78 -10.07 4.08
N LYS A 25 8.66 -10.77 3.92
CA LYS A 25 7.51 -10.64 4.82
C LYS A 25 7.83 -11.10 6.24
N GLY A 26 8.59 -12.21 6.37
CA GLY A 26 9.09 -12.69 7.65
C GLY A 26 10.00 -11.68 8.34
N ALA A 27 10.96 -11.11 7.59
CA ALA A 27 11.86 -10.09 8.11
C ALA A 27 11.13 -8.81 8.56
N LEU A 28 10.10 -8.38 7.82
CA LEU A 28 9.26 -7.25 8.21
C LEU A 28 8.51 -7.53 9.53
N HIS A 29 7.98 -8.75 9.67
CA HIS A 29 7.22 -9.16 10.86
C HIS A 29 8.11 -9.29 12.10
N GLU A 30 9.34 -9.81 11.95
CA GLU A 30 10.33 -9.85 13.03
C GLU A 30 10.79 -8.44 13.43
N LEU A 31 11.02 -7.55 12.45
CA LEU A 31 11.34 -6.15 12.74
C LEU A 31 10.20 -5.45 13.48
N ALA A 32 8.96 -5.71 13.08
CA ALA A 32 7.78 -5.18 13.76
C ALA A 32 7.63 -5.71 15.18
N GLN A 33 7.91 -6.99 15.42
CA GLN A 33 7.96 -7.55 16.78
C GLN A 33 9.03 -6.87 17.64
N SER A 34 10.22 -6.62 17.09
CA SER A 34 11.30 -5.94 17.78
C SER A 34 10.98 -4.48 18.10
N LYS A 35 10.26 -3.79 17.21
CA LYS A 35 9.92 -2.36 17.32
C LYS A 35 8.53 -2.12 17.91
N ALA A 36 7.80 -3.17 18.26
CA ALA A 36 6.47 -3.06 18.84
C ALA A 36 6.54 -2.36 20.20
N ARG A 37 5.63 -1.41 20.42
CA ARG A 37 5.46 -0.76 21.73
C ARG A 37 4.77 -1.72 22.69
N LYS A 38 4.90 -1.48 23.99
CA LYS A 38 4.25 -2.32 25.01
C LYS A 38 2.73 -2.30 24.82
N GLY A 39 2.14 -3.46 24.55
CA GLY A 39 0.70 -3.61 24.26
C GLY A 39 0.31 -3.39 22.80
N GLU A 40 1.25 -3.09 21.90
CA GLU A 40 1.03 -2.98 20.46
C GLU A 40 1.05 -4.39 19.82
N THR A 41 0.05 -4.71 18.99
CA THR A 41 0.09 -5.95 18.21
C THR A 41 1.14 -5.85 17.11
N VAL A 42 1.65 -6.98 16.64
CA VAL A 42 2.65 -6.99 15.56
C VAL A 42 2.09 -6.35 14.28
N GLU A 43 0.81 -6.56 13.98
CA GLU A 43 0.13 -5.94 12.84
C GLU A 43 -0.02 -4.42 12.99
N ALA A 44 -0.28 -3.92 14.21
CA ALA A 44 -0.30 -2.49 14.49
C ALA A 44 1.11 -1.90 14.40
N ALA A 45 2.13 -2.63 14.89
CA ALA A 45 3.52 -2.24 14.75
C ALA A 45 3.95 -2.21 13.28
N VAL A 46 3.57 -3.21 12.46
CA VAL A 46 3.76 -3.20 11.00
C VAL A 46 3.05 -1.98 10.39
N SER A 47 1.80 -1.73 10.74
CA SER A 47 1.02 -0.62 10.16
C SER A 47 1.62 0.74 10.52
N ARG A 48 2.06 0.92 11.76
CA ARG A 48 2.78 2.12 12.22
C ARG A 48 4.12 2.26 11.52
N LEU A 49 4.86 1.16 11.40
CA LEU A 49 6.11 1.10 10.68
C LEU A 49 5.88 1.51 9.22
N LEU A 50 4.92 0.92 8.51
CA LEU A 50 4.55 1.32 7.13
C LEU A 50 4.17 2.81 7.00
N ALA A 51 3.66 3.44 8.06
CA ALA A 51 3.33 4.86 8.09
C ALA A 51 4.53 5.76 8.42
N ASP A 52 5.51 5.25 9.18
CA ASP A 52 6.76 5.94 9.48
C ASP A 52 7.71 5.88 8.27
N ARG A 53 8.56 6.90 8.11
CA ARG A 53 9.53 6.97 6.99
C ARG A 53 10.94 6.56 7.43
N ASP A 54 11.05 5.51 8.24
CA ASP A 54 12.35 4.99 8.65
C ASP A 54 13.10 4.42 7.41
N THR A 55 14.36 4.81 7.25
CA THR A 55 15.15 4.52 6.03
C THR A 55 15.37 3.02 5.87
N ASP A 56 15.55 2.31 6.99
CA ASP A 56 15.83 0.88 7.03
C ASP A 56 14.63 0.03 6.63
N MET A 57 13.46 0.54 6.92
CA MET A 57 12.21 -0.14 6.68
C MET A 57 11.61 0.21 5.31
N MET A 58 11.84 1.43 4.80
CA MET A 58 11.54 1.72 3.39
C MET A 58 12.35 0.84 2.43
N ALA A 59 13.57 0.47 2.82
CA ALA A 59 14.37 -0.49 2.07
C ALA A 59 13.71 -1.87 2.04
N LEU A 60 13.29 -2.41 3.20
CA LEU A 60 12.59 -3.70 3.28
C LEU A 60 11.28 -3.72 2.50
N ILE A 61 10.47 -2.65 2.57
CA ILE A 61 9.20 -2.55 1.84
C ILE A 61 9.46 -2.54 0.33
N ARG A 62 10.49 -1.83 -0.13
CA ARG A 62 10.89 -1.85 -1.54
C ARG A 62 11.35 -3.24 -1.97
N ALA A 63 12.09 -3.94 -1.11
CA ALA A 63 12.53 -5.31 -1.38
C ALA A 63 11.35 -6.29 -1.43
N GLU A 64 10.39 -6.21 -0.49
CA GLU A 64 9.17 -7.02 -0.50
C GLU A 64 8.35 -6.76 -1.77
N ARG A 65 8.15 -5.49 -2.14
CA ARG A 65 7.45 -5.10 -3.38
C ARG A 65 8.20 -5.48 -4.65
N ALA A 66 9.53 -5.47 -4.65
CA ALA A 66 10.34 -5.87 -5.79
C ALA A 66 10.43 -7.40 -5.94
N ALA A 67 10.25 -8.15 -4.85
CA ALA A 67 10.11 -9.60 -4.87
C ALA A 67 8.71 -10.06 -5.31
N GLU A 68 7.72 -9.16 -5.35
CA GLU A 68 6.49 -9.40 -6.10
C GLU A 68 6.80 -9.20 -7.61
N PRO A 69 6.53 -10.19 -8.48
CA PRO A 69 6.48 -9.92 -9.92
C PRO A 69 5.44 -8.81 -10.12
N ALA A 70 5.77 -7.75 -10.87
CA ALA A 70 4.97 -6.54 -11.05
C ALA A 70 3.47 -6.84 -11.18
N ALA A 71 2.79 -6.92 -10.05
CA ALA A 71 1.35 -7.07 -9.98
C ALA A 71 0.79 -5.65 -9.91
N PRO A 72 -0.22 -5.34 -10.73
CA PRO A 72 -0.75 -4.00 -10.82
C PRO A 72 -1.25 -3.55 -9.44
N VAL A 73 -0.92 -2.31 -9.13
CA VAL A 73 -1.20 -1.55 -7.91
C VAL A 73 -2.50 -1.96 -7.19
N ALA A 74 -2.31 -2.40 -5.94
CA ALA A 74 -3.21 -2.32 -4.77
C ALA A 74 -4.64 -2.92 -4.87
N LYS A 75 -4.79 -4.13 -4.32
CA LYS A 75 -6.04 -4.55 -3.64
C LYS A 75 -6.06 -3.97 -2.23
N VAL A 76 -6.61 -2.76 -2.11
CA VAL A 76 -7.33 -2.39 -0.88
C VAL A 76 -8.80 -2.74 -1.11
N ALA A 77 -9.39 -3.27 -0.04
CA ALA A 77 -10.79 -3.60 0.16
C ALA A 77 -11.20 -5.02 -0.25
N ALA A 78 -11.88 -5.69 0.70
CA ALA A 78 -13.13 -6.39 0.41
C ALA A 78 -13.79 -5.71 -0.80
N ASN A 79 -14.30 -6.44 -1.80
CA ASN A 79 -15.05 -5.79 -2.87
C ASN A 79 -16.47 -5.47 -2.33
N PRO A 80 -16.82 -4.27 -1.84
CA PRO A 80 -18.12 -3.74 -2.21
C PRO A 80 -18.06 -3.49 -3.73
N PRO A 81 -19.19 -3.60 -4.43
CA PRO A 81 -19.24 -3.24 -5.83
C PRO A 81 -18.64 -1.84 -6.04
N PRO A 82 -17.84 -1.61 -7.10
CA PRO A 82 -17.27 -0.30 -7.37
C PRO A 82 -18.39 0.73 -7.39
N SER A 83 -18.24 1.79 -6.59
CA SER A 83 -19.25 2.83 -6.53
C SER A 83 -19.40 3.47 -7.91
N ALA A 84 -20.60 3.94 -8.25
CA ALA A 84 -20.83 4.64 -9.52
C ALA A 84 -19.87 5.85 -9.69
N LEU A 85 -19.41 6.43 -8.57
CA LEU A 85 -18.41 7.50 -8.56
C LEU A 85 -17.03 7.02 -9.01
N ASP A 86 -16.59 5.83 -8.59
CA ASP A 86 -15.30 5.25 -9.01
C ASP A 86 -15.29 4.94 -10.51
N ASN A 87 -16.42 4.49 -11.06
CA ASN A 87 -16.56 4.24 -12.50
C ASN A 87 -16.47 5.56 -13.29
N LEU A 88 -17.09 6.62 -12.79
CA LEU A 88 -17.05 7.94 -13.40
C LEU A 88 -15.63 8.54 -13.36
N ALA A 89 -14.91 8.37 -12.26
CA ALA A 89 -13.51 8.78 -12.14
C ALA A 89 -12.57 8.00 -13.08
N LYS A 90 -12.80 6.69 -13.25
CA LYS A 90 -12.03 5.85 -14.20
C LYS A 90 -12.28 6.25 -15.65
N ALA A 91 -13.53 6.49 -16.02
CA ALA A 91 -13.87 6.97 -17.37
C ALA A 91 -13.19 8.30 -17.65
N ARG A 92 -13.22 9.23 -16.68
CA ARG A 92 -12.57 10.53 -16.82
C ARG A 92 -11.06 10.42 -16.95
N ALA A 93 -10.41 9.59 -16.13
CA ALA A 93 -8.97 9.34 -16.23
C ALA A 93 -8.57 8.77 -17.59
N ALA A 94 -9.37 7.86 -18.14
CA ALA A 94 -9.12 7.28 -19.47
C ALA A 94 -9.30 8.30 -20.61
N GLU A 95 -10.23 9.25 -20.47
CA GLU A 95 -10.46 10.32 -21.45
C GLU A 95 -9.40 11.41 -21.40
N THR A 96 -8.94 11.81 -20.21
CA THR A 96 -8.02 12.94 -20.04
C THR A 96 -6.56 12.55 -19.94
N GLY A 97 -6.26 11.27 -19.71
CA GLY A 97 -4.90 10.79 -19.41
C GLY A 97 -4.40 11.21 -18.03
N GLU A 98 -5.28 11.74 -17.17
CA GLU A 98 -4.95 12.14 -15.80
C GLU A 98 -4.90 10.93 -14.87
N ASP A 99 -4.14 11.03 -13.78
CA ASP A 99 -4.15 9.98 -12.75
C ASP A 99 -5.53 9.89 -12.08
N PHE A 100 -5.86 8.71 -11.57
CA PHE A 100 -7.17 8.44 -10.98
C PHE A 100 -7.51 9.39 -9.83
N PHE A 101 -6.55 9.82 -9.01
CA PHE A 101 -6.84 10.68 -7.86
C PHE A 101 -7.21 12.10 -8.31
N THR A 102 -6.52 12.60 -9.33
CA THR A 102 -6.85 13.87 -9.99
C THR A 102 -8.23 13.80 -10.67
N ALA A 103 -8.49 12.74 -11.43
CA ALA A 103 -9.78 12.53 -12.09
C ALA A 103 -10.92 12.36 -11.07
N PHE A 104 -10.68 11.64 -9.98
CA PHE A 104 -11.64 11.42 -8.90
C PHE A 104 -12.00 12.73 -8.19
N SER A 105 -11.01 13.55 -7.83
CA SER A 105 -11.25 14.85 -7.19
C SER A 105 -12.10 15.76 -8.09
N LYS A 106 -11.78 15.82 -9.38
CA LYS A 106 -12.54 16.59 -10.36
C LYS A 106 -13.97 16.07 -10.54
N VAL A 107 -14.13 14.75 -10.58
CA VAL A 107 -15.45 14.11 -10.69
C VAL A 107 -16.27 14.36 -9.44
N ALA A 108 -15.68 14.23 -8.25
CA ALA A 108 -16.33 14.52 -6.97
C ALA A 108 -16.81 15.99 -6.86
N ASP A 109 -16.13 16.91 -7.53
CA ASP A 109 -16.51 18.33 -7.63
C ASP A 109 -17.59 18.64 -8.68
N THR A 110 -18.03 17.66 -9.48
CA THR A 110 -19.17 17.83 -10.40
C THR A 110 -20.52 17.67 -9.69
N PRO A 111 -21.61 18.25 -10.22
CA PRO A 111 -22.96 18.00 -9.69
C PRO A 111 -23.32 16.50 -9.65
N GLU A 112 -22.87 15.74 -10.65
CA GLU A 112 -23.10 14.30 -10.75
C GLU A 112 -22.28 13.52 -9.72
N GLY A 113 -20.99 13.84 -9.55
CA GLY A 113 -20.16 13.19 -8.54
C GLY A 113 -20.59 13.51 -7.11
N ARG A 114 -21.04 14.74 -6.83
CA ARG A 114 -21.64 15.09 -5.53
C ARG A 114 -22.91 14.28 -5.24
N ARG A 115 -23.75 14.03 -6.25
CA ARG A 115 -24.94 13.18 -6.13
C ARG A 115 -24.57 11.74 -5.81
N LEU A 116 -23.63 11.17 -6.55
CA LEU A 116 -23.14 9.80 -6.35
C LEU A 116 -22.42 9.62 -4.99
N TRP A 117 -21.71 10.65 -4.52
CA TRP A 117 -21.09 10.67 -3.19
C TRP A 117 -22.13 10.75 -2.05
N ALA A 118 -23.22 11.48 -2.25
CA ALA A 118 -24.33 11.52 -1.30
C ALA A 118 -25.09 10.18 -1.23
N GLU A 119 -25.22 9.49 -2.37
CA GLU A 119 -25.84 8.16 -2.47
C GLU A 119 -24.95 7.07 -1.85
N SER A 120 -23.63 7.11 -2.06
CA SER A 120 -22.70 6.11 -1.49
C SER A 120 -22.56 6.19 0.03
N ARG A 121 -22.87 7.34 0.65
CA ARG A 121 -22.88 7.52 2.10
C ARG A 121 -24.20 7.17 2.79
N ARG A 122 -25.24 6.82 2.01
CA ARG A 122 -26.56 6.40 2.51
C ARG A 122 -26.79 4.89 2.41
N ALA A 123 -25.94 4.15 1.71
CA ALA A 123 -25.93 2.69 1.63
C ALA A 123 -25.11 2.08 2.78
#